data_AF-A0A372FB53-F1
#
_entry.id   AF-A0A372FB53-F1
#
_cell.length_a   1.000
_cell.length_b   1.000
_cell.length_c   1.000
_cell.angle_alpha   90.00
_cell.angle_beta   90.00
_cell.angle_gamma   90.00
#
_symmetry.space_group_name_H-M   'P 1'
#
loop_
_entity.id
_entity.type
_entity.pdbx_description
1 polymer ?
#
loop_
_entity_poly.entity_id
_entity_poly.type
_entity_poly.pdbx_seq_one_letter_code
_entity_poly.pdbx_strand_id
1 'polypeptide(L)'
;MKKVLLLQLLSIIALATAAQTPPAEKFEVIGNIKGDIAKLKGLQIPTNAGAGKILTSDANGNGTWQTFPTLQTLTAFVHRATTANTTNHITTLSYPNPKQTDVVLVTHNYNPAGGGSIAYNNHPVGIYWVGNAWTIYNEDIADIVGTAFNVLVIRQ
;
A
#
# COMPACT_ATOMS: atom_id res chain seq x y z
N MET A 1 88.21 45.06 -0.13
CA MET A 1 86.83 45.56 -0.34
C MET A 1 85.99 44.45 -0.97
N LYS A 2 84.78 44.22 -0.43
CA LYS A 2 83.59 43.58 -1.03
C LYS A 2 83.64 42.10 -1.52
N LYS A 3 83.06 41.23 -0.66
CA LYS A 3 82.12 40.11 -0.91
C LYS A 3 82.06 39.46 -2.30
N VAL A 4 82.27 38.15 -2.38
CA VAL A 4 81.44 37.24 -3.21
C VAL A 4 81.19 35.94 -2.43
N LEU A 5 79.91 35.63 -2.27
CA LEU A 5 79.31 34.52 -1.54
C LEU A 5 79.04 33.40 -2.56
N LEU A 6 79.42 32.15 -2.30
CA LEU A 6 78.88 31.01 -3.05
C LEU A 6 78.42 29.93 -2.06
N LEU A 7 77.12 29.98 -1.75
CA LEU A 7 76.42 29.02 -0.93
C LEU A 7 75.99 27.86 -1.84
N GLN A 8 76.63 26.71 -1.73
CA GLN A 8 76.22 25.50 -2.46
C GLN A 8 75.21 24.74 -1.61
N LEU A 9 73.93 25.11 -1.68
CA LEU A 9 72.86 24.23 -1.21
C LEU A 9 72.61 23.16 -2.27
N LEU A 10 72.91 21.91 -1.92
CA LEU A 10 72.43 20.73 -2.62
C LEU A 10 70.92 20.64 -2.40
N SER A 11 70.11 21.13 -3.34
CA SER A 11 68.66 20.91 -3.34
C SER A 11 68.37 19.50 -3.85
N ILE A 12 68.20 18.57 -2.92
CA ILE A 12 67.59 17.27 -3.18
C ILE A 12 66.13 17.53 -3.63
N ILE A 13 65.84 17.33 -4.91
CA ILE A 13 64.46 17.23 -5.38
C ILE A 13 63.98 15.83 -5.00
N ALA A 14 63.43 15.70 -3.80
CA ALA A 14 62.61 14.55 -3.47
C ALA A 14 61.27 14.74 -4.20
N LEU A 15 61.07 14.02 -5.31
CA LEU A 15 59.75 13.85 -5.90
C LEU A 15 58.95 12.98 -4.92
N ALA A 16 58.31 13.61 -3.94
CA ALA A 16 57.37 12.92 -3.08
C ALA A 16 56.18 12.51 -3.96
N THR A 17 56.12 11.23 -4.32
CA THR A 17 54.85 10.63 -4.73
C THR A 17 53.95 10.70 -3.51
N ALA A 18 53.11 11.72 -3.43
CA ALA A 18 52.06 11.76 -2.43
C ALA A 18 51.15 10.56 -2.71
N ALA A 19 51.31 9.49 -1.93
CA ALA A 19 50.30 8.45 -1.83
C ALA A 19 49.06 9.13 -1.26
N GLN A 20 48.11 9.45 -2.13
CA GLN A 20 46.87 10.10 -1.74
C GLN A 20 46.13 9.14 -0.81
N THR A 21 46.12 9.46 0.49
CA THR A 21 45.27 8.74 1.43
C THR A 21 43.83 8.91 0.95
N PRO A 22 43.05 7.83 0.82
CA PRO A 22 41.64 7.95 0.48
C PRO A 22 41.00 8.96 1.44
N PRO A 23 40.22 9.94 0.95
CA PRO A 23 39.58 10.93 1.80
C PRO A 23 38.83 10.23 2.93
N ALA A 24 39.05 10.67 4.17
CA ALA A 24 38.39 10.12 5.36
C ALA A 24 36.92 10.54 5.47
N GLU A 25 36.47 11.42 4.58
CA GLU A 25 35.16 12.06 4.60
C GLU A 25 34.34 11.72 3.37
N LYS A 26 33.02 11.67 3.60
CA LYS A 26 32.00 11.27 2.65
C LYS A 26 32.02 12.21 1.44
N PHE A 27 31.87 11.66 0.23
CA PHE A 27 31.63 12.48 -0.96
C PHE A 27 30.34 13.28 -0.78
N GLU A 28 30.47 14.57 -0.45
CA GLU A 28 29.38 15.54 -0.40
C GLU A 28 29.48 16.46 -1.62
N VAL A 29 28.35 16.65 -2.30
CA VAL A 29 28.26 17.54 -3.46
C VAL A 29 27.24 18.62 -3.10
N ILE A 30 27.68 19.87 -3.10
CA ILE A 30 26.79 21.01 -3.00
C ILE A 30 26.24 21.27 -4.41
N GLY A 31 25.04 20.76 -4.68
CA GLY A 31 24.34 20.97 -5.95
C GLY A 31 23.79 19.69 -6.58
N ASN A 32 23.50 19.77 -7.88
CA ASN A 32 22.87 18.67 -8.61
C ASN A 32 23.90 17.65 -9.07
N ILE A 33 23.61 16.37 -8.84
CA ILE A 33 24.35 15.26 -9.42
C ILE A 33 23.58 14.78 -10.66
N LYS A 34 24.24 14.68 -11.82
CA LYS A 34 23.63 14.10 -13.02
C LYS A 34 23.50 12.57 -12.85
N GLY A 35 22.32 12.03 -13.11
CA GLY A 35 22.01 10.61 -12.91
C GLY A 35 22.97 9.65 -13.63
N ASP A 36 23.43 10.03 -14.82
CA ASP A 36 24.33 9.20 -15.64
C ASP A 36 25.75 9.08 -15.05
N ILE A 37 26.17 10.05 -14.24
CA ILE A 37 27.49 10.07 -13.59
C ILE A 37 27.44 9.35 -12.23
N ALA A 38 26.26 9.33 -11.59
CA ALA A 38 26.07 8.73 -10.28
C ALA A 38 25.93 7.20 -10.37
N LYS A 39 27.06 6.48 -10.47
CA LYS A 39 27.09 5.01 -10.34
C LYS A 39 26.99 4.58 -8.87
N LEU A 40 25.83 4.80 -8.27
CA LEU A 40 25.55 4.43 -6.87
C LEU A 40 25.33 2.90 -6.76
N LYS A 41 25.99 2.26 -5.80
CA LYS A 41 25.70 0.85 -5.43
C LYS A 41 24.29 0.69 -4.83
N GLY A 42 23.74 1.77 -4.28
CA GLY A 42 22.37 1.86 -3.78
C GLY A 42 22.03 3.32 -3.45
N LEU A 43 20.73 3.65 -3.52
CA LEU A 43 20.18 4.94 -3.13
C LEU A 43 19.48 4.80 -1.77
N GLN A 44 19.90 5.55 -0.75
CA GLN A 44 19.23 5.62 0.55
C GLN A 44 18.70 7.03 0.79
N ILE A 45 17.39 7.14 1.06
CA ILE A 45 16.71 8.39 1.44
C ILE A 45 16.04 8.11 2.79
N PRO A 46 16.72 8.30 3.94
CA PRO A 46 16.25 7.77 5.23
C PRO A 46 15.11 8.59 5.85
N THR A 47 15.02 9.88 5.55
CA THR A 47 14.02 10.77 6.14
C THR A 47 12.60 10.29 5.81
N ASN A 48 11.83 9.91 6.84
CA ASN A 48 10.45 9.39 6.73
C ASN A 48 10.28 8.07 5.95
N ALA A 49 11.37 7.34 5.71
CA ALA A 49 11.30 6.00 5.13
C ALA A 49 10.54 5.03 6.04
N GLY A 50 9.88 4.05 5.45
CA GLY A 50 9.15 3.00 6.17
C GLY A 50 8.85 1.83 5.25
N ALA A 51 8.70 0.63 5.82
CA ALA A 51 8.31 -0.54 5.05
C ALA A 51 6.97 -0.29 4.33
N GLY A 52 6.88 -0.62 3.04
CA GLY A 52 5.67 -0.44 2.23
C GLY A 52 5.38 0.99 1.77
N LYS A 53 6.23 1.98 2.10
CA LYS A 53 6.13 3.32 1.51
C LYS A 53 6.74 3.36 0.11
N ILE A 54 6.23 4.26 -0.71
CA ILE A 54 6.79 4.55 -2.04
C ILE A 54 7.31 5.98 -2.12
N LEU A 55 8.36 6.15 -2.93
CA LEU A 55 8.84 7.46 -3.28
C LEU A 55 7.93 8.02 -4.39
N THR A 56 7.18 9.07 -4.06
CA THR A 56 6.30 9.75 -5.01
C THR A 56 6.84 11.14 -5.30
N SER A 57 6.89 11.51 -6.58
CA SER A 57 7.31 12.85 -7.02
C SER A 57 6.13 13.82 -6.97
N ASP A 58 6.36 15.05 -6.51
CA ASP A 58 5.40 16.15 -6.63
C ASP A 58 5.52 16.86 -7.99
N ALA A 59 4.71 17.91 -8.22
CA ALA A 59 4.73 18.70 -9.46
C ALA A 59 6.06 19.41 -9.72
N ASN A 60 6.91 19.55 -8.70
CA ASN A 60 8.20 20.21 -8.77
C ASN A 60 9.36 19.21 -8.87
N GLY A 61 9.07 17.90 -8.92
CA GLY A 61 10.07 16.83 -8.99
C GLY A 61 10.58 16.37 -7.63
N ASN A 62 10.10 16.90 -6.50
CA ASN A 62 10.57 16.49 -5.17
C ASN A 62 9.98 15.15 -4.78
N GLY A 63 10.84 14.19 -4.42
CA GLY A 63 10.43 12.88 -3.92
C GLY A 63 10.13 12.89 -2.43
N THR A 64 8.96 12.36 -2.03
CA THR A 64 8.62 12.10 -0.62
C THR A 64 8.16 10.66 -0.42
N TRP A 65 8.50 10.05 0.72
CA TRP A 65 7.99 8.72 1.08
C TRP A 65 6.53 8.83 1.50
N GLN A 66 5.65 8.43 0.59
CA GLN A 66 4.21 8.35 0.85
C GLN A 66 3.83 6.95 1.28
N THR A 67 2.87 6.86 2.20
CA THR A 67 2.19 5.59 2.50
C THR A 67 1.44 5.18 1.25
N PHE A 68 1.75 4.00 0.70
CA PHE A 68 0.89 3.44 -0.32
C PHE A 68 -0.47 3.20 0.34
N PRO A 69 -1.59 3.72 -0.19
CA PRO A 69 -2.90 3.25 0.24
C PRO A 69 -2.91 1.76 -0.09
N THR A 70 -2.75 0.93 0.93
CA THR A 70 -2.76 -0.51 0.79
C THR A 70 -4.14 -0.88 0.28
N LEU A 71 -4.19 -1.27 -1.00
CA LEU A 71 -5.16 -2.15 -1.65
C LEU A 71 -6.47 -2.33 -0.86
N GLN A 72 -7.59 -1.87 -1.42
CA GLN A 72 -8.93 -2.16 -0.92
C GLN A 72 -9.00 -3.61 -0.46
N THR A 73 -9.08 -3.82 0.85
CA THR A 73 -9.07 -5.16 1.42
C THR A 73 -10.33 -5.87 0.94
N LEU A 74 -10.17 -6.85 0.06
CA LEU A 74 -11.27 -7.68 -0.39
C LEU A 74 -11.63 -8.66 0.74
N THR A 75 -12.92 -8.77 1.05
CA THR A 75 -13.44 -9.78 1.97
C THR A 75 -14.53 -10.55 1.28
N ALA A 76 -14.30 -11.85 1.07
CA ALA A 76 -15.26 -12.75 0.45
C ALA A 76 -15.74 -13.79 1.47
N PHE A 77 -17.05 -14.01 1.54
CA PHE A 77 -17.65 -14.99 2.44
C PHE A 77 -19.02 -15.46 1.93
N VAL A 78 -19.52 -16.56 2.49
CA VAL A 78 -20.90 -17.01 2.27
C VAL A 78 -21.77 -16.45 3.39
N HIS A 79 -22.81 -15.72 3.02
CA HIS A 79 -23.88 -15.30 3.93
C HIS A 79 -25.03 -16.29 3.89
N ARG A 80 -25.51 -16.72 5.06
CA ARG A 80 -26.69 -17.59 5.19
C ARG A 80 -27.81 -16.80 5.88
N ALA A 81 -28.96 -16.71 5.23
CA ALA A 81 -30.14 -16.08 5.79
C ALA A 81 -30.78 -17.03 6.81
N THR A 82 -30.42 -16.86 8.08
CA THR A 82 -30.95 -17.61 9.22
C THR A 82 -32.04 -16.80 9.92
N THR A 83 -32.86 -17.43 10.76
CA THR A 83 -33.84 -16.72 11.59
C THR A 83 -33.20 -15.69 12.52
N ALA A 84 -31.92 -15.84 12.88
CA ALA A 84 -31.21 -14.92 13.78
C ALA A 84 -30.76 -13.62 13.12
N ASN A 85 -30.57 -13.62 11.79
CA ASN A 85 -30.06 -12.47 11.04
C ASN A 85 -31.03 -11.98 9.96
N THR A 86 -32.26 -12.50 9.96
CA THR A 86 -33.28 -12.24 8.94
C THR A 86 -34.57 -11.77 9.59
N THR A 87 -35.26 -10.85 8.95
CA THR A 87 -36.61 -10.44 9.31
C THR A 87 -37.41 -10.29 8.01
N ASN A 88 -38.43 -11.11 7.81
CA ASN A 88 -39.21 -11.15 6.56
C ASN A 88 -38.32 -11.32 5.32
N HIS A 89 -38.30 -10.31 4.45
CA HIS A 89 -37.60 -10.27 3.16
C HIS A 89 -36.17 -9.69 3.24
N ILE A 90 -35.66 -9.38 4.44
CA ILE A 90 -34.33 -8.76 4.61
C ILE A 90 -33.39 -9.63 5.47
N THR A 91 -32.10 -9.68 5.13
CA THR A 91 -31.06 -10.38 5.90
C THR A 91 -29.78 -9.53 6.01
N THR A 92 -29.26 -9.39 7.23
CA THR A 92 -28.18 -8.45 7.54
C THR A 92 -26.81 -9.13 7.51
N LEU A 93 -25.86 -8.52 6.80
CA LEU A 93 -24.48 -9.00 6.69
C LEU A 93 -23.69 -8.69 7.96
N SER A 94 -22.81 -9.61 8.35
CA SER A 94 -21.87 -9.40 9.45
C SER A 94 -20.44 -9.62 8.98
N TYR A 95 -19.62 -8.59 9.12
CA TYR A 95 -18.18 -8.64 8.84
C TYR A 95 -17.45 -7.56 9.64
N PRO A 96 -16.12 -7.66 9.85
CA PRO A 96 -15.40 -6.69 10.66
C PRO A 96 -15.42 -5.27 10.08
N ASN A 97 -15.76 -4.28 10.93
CA ASN A 97 -15.74 -2.85 10.63
C ASN A 97 -16.48 -2.46 9.34
N PRO A 98 -17.80 -2.73 9.24
CA PRO A 98 -18.59 -2.37 8.07
C PRO A 98 -18.69 -0.85 7.92
N LYS A 99 -18.55 -0.36 6.69
CA LYS A 99 -18.71 1.06 6.35
C LYS A 99 -19.71 1.22 5.22
N GLN A 100 -20.46 2.32 5.25
CA GLN A 100 -21.36 2.73 4.16
C GLN A 100 -20.61 2.96 2.83
N THR A 101 -19.31 3.28 2.89
CA THR A 101 -18.48 3.49 1.70
C THR A 101 -18.03 2.19 1.06
N ASP A 102 -18.13 1.04 1.73
CA ASP A 102 -17.75 -0.26 1.15
C ASP A 102 -18.57 -0.53 -0.13
N VAL A 103 -17.96 -1.17 -1.12
CA VAL A 103 -18.70 -1.68 -2.29
C VAL A 103 -19.01 -3.15 -2.03
N VAL A 104 -20.29 -3.51 -2.00
CA VAL A 104 -20.73 -4.88 -1.71
C VAL A 104 -21.41 -5.49 -2.93
N LEU A 105 -20.92 -6.65 -3.33
CA LEU A 105 -21.47 -7.45 -4.42
C LEU A 105 -22.03 -8.75 -3.86
N VAL A 106 -23.21 -9.14 -4.33
CA VAL A 106 -23.95 -10.29 -3.83
C VAL A 106 -24.45 -11.14 -4.99
N THR A 107 -24.32 -12.46 -4.87
CA THR A 107 -24.90 -13.43 -5.81
C THR A 107 -25.60 -14.53 -5.03
N HIS A 108 -26.76 -15.01 -5.49
CA HIS A 108 -27.41 -16.17 -4.90
C HIS A 108 -26.49 -17.40 -4.92
N ASN A 109 -26.49 -18.17 -3.84
CA ASN A 109 -25.75 -19.42 -3.70
C ASN A 109 -26.70 -20.55 -3.28
N TYR A 110 -27.12 -21.35 -4.26
CA TYR A 110 -28.02 -22.49 -4.03
C TYR A 110 -27.33 -23.69 -3.36
N ASN A 111 -26.00 -23.84 -3.53
CA ASN A 111 -25.23 -24.99 -3.03
C ASN A 111 -23.99 -24.55 -2.23
N PRO A 112 -24.16 -23.86 -1.08
CA PRO A 112 -23.03 -23.43 -0.27
C PRO A 112 -22.35 -24.62 0.42
N ALA A 113 -21.00 -24.58 0.48
CA ALA A 113 -20.23 -25.55 1.23
C ALA A 113 -20.62 -25.56 2.74
N GLY A 114 -20.52 -26.73 3.39
CA GLY A 114 -20.82 -26.89 4.81
C GLY A 114 -22.21 -27.45 5.14
N GLY A 115 -22.98 -27.89 4.14
CA GLY A 115 -24.23 -28.64 4.33
C GLY A 115 -25.46 -27.80 4.72
N GLY A 116 -26.62 -28.47 4.69
CA GLY A 116 -27.95 -27.90 4.89
C GLY A 116 -28.73 -27.76 3.57
N SER A 117 -30.01 -28.11 3.58
CA SER A 117 -30.93 -27.76 2.48
C SER A 117 -31.10 -26.26 2.45
N ILE A 118 -30.75 -25.63 1.34
CA ILE A 118 -30.91 -24.19 1.12
C ILE A 118 -32.00 -23.97 0.07
N ALA A 119 -32.89 -23.03 0.34
CA ALA A 119 -33.92 -22.66 -0.61
C ALA A 119 -33.31 -21.92 -1.80
N TYR A 120 -33.78 -22.25 -3.00
CA TYR A 120 -33.46 -21.46 -4.18
C TYR A 120 -34.19 -20.11 -4.10
N ASN A 121 -33.45 -19.00 -4.23
CA ASN A 121 -34.04 -17.67 -4.17
C ASN A 121 -34.36 -17.19 -5.59
N ASN A 122 -35.58 -17.46 -6.07
CA ASN A 122 -36.05 -17.03 -7.40
C ASN A 122 -36.70 -15.63 -7.36
N HIS A 123 -36.06 -14.70 -6.69
CA HIS A 123 -36.59 -13.36 -6.43
C HIS A 123 -35.55 -12.31 -6.83
N PRO A 124 -35.96 -11.12 -7.30
CA PRO A 124 -35.03 -10.01 -7.52
C PRO A 124 -34.36 -9.63 -6.19
N VAL A 125 -33.03 -9.50 -6.20
CA VAL A 125 -32.23 -9.24 -5.00
C VAL A 125 -31.62 -7.86 -5.06
N GLY A 126 -31.89 -7.07 -4.03
CA GLY A 126 -31.26 -5.78 -3.79
C GLY A 126 -30.31 -5.82 -2.60
N ILE A 127 -29.52 -4.75 -2.46
CA ILE A 127 -28.64 -4.52 -1.32
C ILE A 127 -28.68 -3.04 -0.91
N TYR A 128 -28.73 -2.76 0.39
CA TYR A 128 -28.76 -1.40 0.93
C TYR A 128 -28.05 -1.29 2.28
N TRP A 129 -27.62 -0.08 2.62
CA TRP A 129 -27.01 0.22 3.91
C TRP A 129 -28.08 0.62 4.93
N VAL A 130 -28.06 0.01 6.10
CA VAL A 130 -28.94 0.34 7.23
C VAL A 130 -28.11 0.65 8.46
N GLY A 131 -27.88 1.95 8.72
CA GLY A 131 -27.27 2.46 9.94
C GLY A 131 -25.82 2.04 10.18
N ASN A 132 -25.60 0.75 10.43
CA ASN A 132 -24.32 0.13 10.77
C ASN A 132 -23.97 -1.12 9.94
N ALA A 133 -24.84 -1.57 9.01
CA ALA A 133 -24.61 -2.79 8.26
C ALA A 133 -25.18 -2.74 6.85
N TRP A 134 -24.60 -3.55 5.96
CA TRP A 134 -25.19 -3.85 4.66
C TRP A 134 -26.23 -4.97 4.81
N THR A 135 -27.35 -4.82 4.11
CA THR A 135 -28.50 -5.72 4.19
C THR A 135 -28.91 -6.15 2.78
N ILE A 136 -29.04 -7.46 2.59
CA ILE A 136 -29.58 -8.07 1.37
C ILE A 136 -31.11 -8.14 1.54
N TYR A 137 -31.86 -7.88 0.48
CA TYR A 137 -33.31 -8.04 0.51
C TYR A 137 -33.86 -8.57 -0.81
N ASN A 138 -35.00 -9.24 -0.72
CA ASN A 138 -35.83 -9.53 -1.89
C ASN A 138 -36.69 -8.30 -2.20
N GLU A 139 -36.55 -7.73 -3.40
CA GLU A 139 -37.23 -6.48 -3.78
C GLU A 139 -38.75 -6.65 -3.87
N ASP A 140 -39.22 -7.87 -4.13
CA ASP A 140 -40.62 -8.24 -4.20
C ASP A 140 -41.23 -8.61 -2.83
N ILE A 141 -40.47 -8.41 -1.73
CA ILE A 141 -40.91 -8.62 -0.35
C ILE A 141 -41.16 -10.12 -0.03
N ALA A 142 -40.70 -11.04 -0.88
CA ALA A 142 -40.74 -12.46 -0.58
C ALA A 142 -39.78 -12.81 0.57
N ASP A 143 -40.19 -13.73 1.45
CA ASP A 143 -39.37 -14.18 2.58
C ASP A 143 -38.00 -14.70 2.09
N ILE A 144 -36.93 -14.19 2.72
CA ILE A 144 -35.55 -14.50 2.29
C ILE A 144 -34.88 -15.57 3.18
N VAL A 145 -35.51 -15.93 4.31
CA VAL A 145 -34.97 -16.88 5.28
C VAL A 145 -34.78 -18.27 4.68
N GLY A 146 -33.69 -18.95 5.04
CA GLY A 146 -33.34 -20.28 4.51
C GLY A 146 -32.58 -20.25 3.19
N THR A 147 -32.26 -19.06 2.65
CA THR A 147 -31.43 -18.88 1.44
C THR A 147 -29.96 -18.62 1.80
N ALA A 148 -29.08 -18.63 0.79
CA ALA A 148 -27.68 -18.26 0.96
C ALA A 148 -27.15 -17.45 -0.23
N PHE A 149 -26.07 -16.70 0.02
CA PHE A 149 -25.45 -15.79 -0.94
C PHE A 149 -23.93 -15.82 -0.83
N ASN A 150 -23.23 -15.69 -1.95
CA ASN A 150 -21.83 -15.28 -1.95
C ASN A 150 -21.76 -13.76 -1.83
N VAL A 151 -20.88 -13.28 -0.97
CA VAL A 151 -20.69 -11.85 -0.72
C VAL A 151 -19.23 -11.50 -0.96
N LEU A 152 -18.99 -10.48 -1.76
CA LEU A 152 -17.69 -9.83 -1.91
C LEU A 152 -17.79 -8.39 -1.44
N VAL A 153 -16.92 -8.00 -0.53
CA VAL A 153 -16.82 -6.64 0.00
C VAL A 153 -15.48 -6.05 -0.41
N ILE A 154 -15.53 -4.89 -1.06
CA ILE A 154 -14.37 -4.07 -1.40
C ILE A 154 -14.32 -2.91 -0.40
N ARG A 155 -13.37 -2.98 0.55
CA ARG A 155 -13.23 -2.03 1.66
C ARG A 155 -12.69 -0.68 1.18
N GLN A 156 -13.32 0.44 1.57
CA GLN A 156 -12.79 1.80 1.38
C GLN A 156 -12.11 2.36 2.64
#